data_AF-A0A9C7SC31-F1
#
_entry.id   AF-A0A9C7SC31-F1
#
_cell.length_a   1.000
_cell.length_b   1.000
_cell.length_c   1.000
_cell.angle_alpha   90.00
_cell.angle_beta   90.00
_cell.angle_gamma   90.00
#
_symmetry.space_group_name_H-M   'P 1'
#
loop_
_entity.id
_entity.type
_entity.pdbx_description
1 polymer ?
#
loop_
_entity_poly.entity_id
_entity_poly.type
_entity_poly.pdbx_seq_one_letter_code
_entity_poly.pdbx_strand_id
1 'polypeptide(L)' 'PFKGRPPRYLRVLAYRYHFTTPEQRKQTGNWWTREYLGVFPHVKPRRP' A
#
# COMPACT_ATOMS: atom_id res chain seq x y z
N PRO A 1 -20.12 -4.74 -10.66
CA PRO A 1 -18.73 -5.25 -10.70
C PRO A 1 -18.68 -6.74 -11.08
N PHE A 2 -17.99 -7.08 -12.17
CA PHE A 2 -17.71 -8.43 -12.70
C PHE A 2 -18.85 -9.42 -12.97
N LYS A 3 -20.14 -9.00 -13.10
CA LYS A 3 -21.27 -9.82 -13.62
C LYS A 3 -21.28 -11.31 -13.16
N GLY A 4 -20.99 -11.58 -11.89
CA GLY A 4 -20.99 -12.94 -11.32
C GLY A 4 -19.82 -13.85 -11.74
N ARG A 5 -18.79 -13.32 -12.41
CA ARG A 5 -17.57 -14.05 -12.79
C ARG A 5 -16.35 -13.42 -12.13
N PRO A 6 -15.32 -14.19 -11.78
CA PRO A 6 -14.10 -13.61 -11.22
C PRO A 6 -13.38 -12.74 -12.27
N PRO A 7 -12.65 -11.70 -11.84
CA PRO A 7 -11.79 -10.93 -12.73
C PRO A 7 -10.67 -11.83 -13.29
N ARG A 8 -10.37 -11.69 -14.59
CA ARG A 8 -9.28 -12.42 -15.26
C ARG A 8 -7.89 -11.90 -14.87
N TYR A 9 -7.80 -10.63 -14.49
CA TYR A 9 -6.53 -9.97 -14.16
C TYR A 9 -6.69 -9.10 -12.91
N LEU A 10 -5.64 -9.08 -12.09
CA LEU A 10 -5.50 -8.17 -10.96
C LEU A 10 -4.32 -7.24 -11.22
N ARG A 11 -4.49 -5.96 -10.89
CA ARG A 11 -3.38 -5.01 -10.80
C ARG A 11 -3.08 -4.76 -9.33
N VAL A 12 -1.88 -5.13 -8.91
CA VAL A 12 -1.44 -5.01 -7.51
C VAL A 12 -0.40 -3.90 -7.40
N LEU A 13 -0.76 -2.85 -6.66
CA LEU A 13 0.15 -1.75 -6.30
C LEU A 13 0.69 -2.02 -4.90
N ALA A 14 2.02 -2.06 -4.75
CA ALA A 14 2.65 -2.28 -3.47
C ALA A 14 2.98 -0.94 -2.79
N TYR A 15 2.73 -0.89 -1.49
CA TYR A 15 3.07 0.24 -0.64
C TYR A 15 3.76 -0.25 0.63
N ARG A 16 4.73 0.53 1.11
CA ARG A 16 5.29 0.37 2.46
C ARG A 16 4.59 1.35 3.39
N TYR A 17 4.17 0.85 4.55
CA TYR A 17 3.57 1.67 5.58
C TYR A 17 4.51 1.76 6.78
N HIS A 18 4.61 2.96 7.34
CA HIS A 18 5.25 3.20 8.62
C HIS A 18 4.32 4.00 9.51
N PHE A 19 4.36 3.75 10.81
CA PHE A 19 3.64 4.60 11.75
C PHE A 19 4.17 6.03 11.67
N THR A 20 3.25 6.99 11.75
CA THR A 20 3.62 8.39 11.97
C THR A 20 4.15 8.60 13.37
N THR A 21 4.98 9.62 13.57
CA THR A 21 5.34 10.08 14.93
C THR A 21 4.13 10.74 15.63
N PRO A 22 4.15 10.91 16.96
CA PRO A 22 3.10 11.64 17.68
C PRO A 22 2.87 13.06 17.16
N GLU A 23 3.94 13.77 16.78
CA GLU A 23 3.89 15.12 16.22
C GLU A 23 3.20 15.12 14.86
N GLN A 24 3.62 14.22 13.96
CA GLN A 24 3.02 14.05 12.64
C GLN A 24 1.53 13.68 12.74
N ARG A 25 1.18 12.81 13.68
CA ARG A 25 -0.21 12.43 13.93
C ARG A 25 -1.03 13.59 14.50
N LYS A 26 -0.47 14.39 15.42
CA LYS A 26 -1.13 15.59 15.95
C LYS A 26 -1.38 16.64 14.85
N GLN A 27 -0.44 16.79 13.92
CA GLN A 27 -0.54 17.76 12.82
C GLN A 27 -1.48 17.30 11.70
N THR A 28 -1.42 16.03 11.32
CA THR A 28 -2.08 15.53 10.09
C THR A 28 -3.29 14.65 10.37
N GLY A 29 -3.46 14.14 11.59
CA GLY A 29 -4.47 13.15 11.96
C GLY A 29 -4.20 11.73 11.42
N ASN A 30 -3.20 11.57 10.55
CA ASN A 30 -2.88 10.29 9.95
C ASN A 30 -2.15 9.38 10.95
N TRP A 31 -2.44 8.09 10.88
CA TRP A 31 -1.76 7.06 11.69
C TRP A 31 -0.52 6.48 11.01
N TRP A 32 -0.45 6.60 9.69
CA TRP A 32 0.57 5.97 8.87
C TRP A 32 1.03 6.93 7.78
N THR A 33 2.32 6.88 7.49
CA THR A 33 2.85 7.34 6.20
C THR A 33 2.89 6.16 5.24
N ARG A 34 2.76 6.44 3.93
CA ARG A 34 2.83 5.43 2.88
C ARG A 34 3.85 5.81 1.83
N GLU A 35 4.64 4.85 1.40
CA GLU A 35 5.60 4.96 0.29
C GLU A 35 5.17 4.00 -0.82
N TYR A 36 5.02 4.50 -2.04
CA TYR A 36 4.71 3.65 -3.19
C TYR A 36 5.96 2.89 -3.64
N LEU A 37 5.87 1.56 -3.71
CA LEU A 37 7.00 0.69 -4.05
C LEU A 37 6.98 0.22 -5.51
N GLY A 38 5.86 0.34 -6.21
CA GLY A 38 5.70 -0.12 -7.60
C GLY A 38 4.58 -1.14 -7.80
N VAL A 39 4.55 -1.72 -9.00
CA VAL A 39 3.56 -2.74 -9.41
C VAL A 39 4.16 -4.13 -9.22
N PHE A 40 3.46 -5.04 -8.54
CA PHE A 40 3.89 -6.44 -8.42
C PHE A 40 3.85 -7.14 -9.80
N PRO A 41 4.82 -8.03 -10.13
CA PRO A 41 5.91 -8.53 -9.28
C PRO A 41 7.21 -7.72 -9.33
N HIS A 42 7.21 -6.53 -9.95
CA HIS A 42 8.41 -5.70 -10.14
C HIS A 42 8.85 -4.93 -8.88
N VAL A 43 8.45 -5.42 -7.69
CA VAL A 43 8.75 -4.81 -6.40
C VAL A 43 9.78 -5.69 -5.70
N LYS A 44 10.81 -5.10 -5.11
CA LYS A 44 11.83 -5.85 -4.36
C LYS A 44 11.15 -6.67 -3.23
N PRO A 45 11.48 -7.97 -3.07
CA PRO A 45 10.90 -8.78 -2.00
C PRO A 45 11.17 -8.16 -0.62
N ARG A 46 10.17 -8.24 0.27
CA ARG A 46 10.37 -7.87 1.67
C ARG A 46 11.36 -8.85 2.29
N ARG A 47 12.50 -8.36 2.75
CA ARG A 47 13.43 -9.13 3.59
C ARG A 47 13.09 -8.81 5.05
N PRO A 48 12.70 -9.81 5.86
CA PRO A 48 12.48 -9.62 7.29
C PRO A 48 13.79 -9.31 8.02
#